data_AF-A0A2S5PF89-F1
#
_entry.id   AF-A0A2S5PF89-F1
#
_cell.length_a   1.000
_cell.length_b   1.000
_cell.length_c   1.000
_cell.angle_alpha   90.00
_cell.angle_beta   90.00
_cell.angle_gamma   90.00
#
_symmetry.space_group_name_H-M   'P 1'
#
loop_
_entity.id
_entity.type
_entity.pdbx_description
1 polymer ?
#
loop_
_entity_poly.entity_id
_entity_poly.type
_entity_poly.pdbx_seq_one_letter_code
_entity_poly.pdbx_strand_id
1 'polypeptide(L)'
;MVGYLVLAALQTAAAWYGAPFLLKYIPVSGDPKLFVHAAIFAGLVWATGVIGSFALKDVRMPSTAVLASSLVFALICAGILFVPQIMKAIPFRFDRMFLPLAGAIVGYMVRR
;
A
#
# COMPACT_ATOMS: atom_id res chain seq x y z
N MET A 1 7.32 -14.43 14.82
CA MET A 1 6.02 -13.76 14.52
C MET A 1 6.03 -12.26 14.83
N VAL A 2 6.63 -11.80 15.94
CA VAL A 2 6.73 -10.37 16.29
C VAL A 2 7.37 -9.52 15.19
N GLY A 3 8.42 -10.01 14.52
CA GLY A 3 9.06 -9.32 13.40
C GLY A 3 8.07 -8.96 12.27
N TYR A 4 7.08 -9.80 11.98
CA TYR A 4 6.07 -9.51 10.96
C TYR A 4 5.03 -8.48 11.41
N LEU A 5 4.71 -8.42 12.70
CA LEU A 5 3.84 -7.38 13.25
C LEU A 5 4.53 -6.03 13.22
N VAL A 6 5.82 -6.00 13.58
CA VAL A 6 6.65 -4.79 13.49
C VAL A 6 6.82 -4.36 12.03
N LEU A 7 6.99 -5.31 11.11
CA LEU A 7 7.05 -5.04 9.67
C LEU A 7 5.75 -4.40 9.17
N ALA A 8 4.59 -4.95 9.53
CA ALA A 8 3.30 -4.40 9.11
C ALA A 8 3.07 -2.98 9.65
N ALA A 9 3.48 -2.72 10.90
CA ALA A 9 3.44 -1.38 11.47
C ALA A 9 4.38 -0.41 10.74
N LEU A 10 5.61 -0.83 10.42
CA LEU A 10 6.57 -0.05 9.62
C LEU A 10 6.07 0.21 8.20
N GLN A 11 5.50 -0.79 7.54
CA GLN A 11 4.90 -0.68 6.21
C GLN A 11 3.78 0.36 6.22
N THR A 12 2.89 0.30 7.21
CA THR A 12 1.79 1.26 7.36
C THR A 12 2.33 2.67 7.61
N ALA A 13 3.27 2.83 8.54
CA ALA A 13 3.85 4.13 8.88
C ALA A 13 4.60 4.75 7.69
N ALA A 14 5.52 4.02 7.05
CA ALA A 14 6.30 4.57 5.95
C ALA A 14 5.45 4.77 4.68
N ALA A 15 4.44 3.93 4.43
CA ALA A 15 3.51 4.18 3.34
C ALA A 15 2.68 5.45 3.60
N TRP A 16 2.13 5.60 4.81
CA TRP A 16 1.30 6.74 5.19
C TRP A 16 2.04 8.09 5.16
N TYR A 17 3.27 8.13 5.67
CA TYR A 17 4.09 9.35 5.67
C TYR A 17 4.90 9.55 4.38
N GLY A 18 5.33 8.46 3.74
CA GLY A 18 6.16 8.51 2.53
C GLY A 18 5.37 8.83 1.28
N ALA A 19 4.12 8.38 1.16
CA ALA A 19 3.29 8.69 0.02
C ALA A 19 3.07 10.20 -0.19
N PRO A 20 2.59 10.99 0.80
CA PRO A 20 2.39 12.43 0.62
C PRO A 20 3.69 13.18 0.35
N PHE A 21 4.84 12.66 0.81
CA PHE A 21 6.15 13.23 0.49
C PHE A 21 6.51 13.04 -0.99
N LEU A 22 6.36 11.81 -1.52
CA LEU A 22 6.63 11.51 -2.93
C LEU A 22 5.69 12.23 -3.88
N LEU A 23 4.44 12.41 -3.50
CA LEU A 23 3.42 13.06 -4.32
C LEU A 23 3.62 14.56 -4.52
N LYS A 24 4.43 15.22 -3.68
CA LYS A 24 4.85 16.60 -3.92
C LYS A 24 5.71 16.75 -5.17
N TYR A 25 6.39 15.68 -5.58
CA TYR A 25 7.29 15.67 -6.73
C TYR A 25 6.60 15.25 -8.03
N ILE A 26 5.36 14.76 -7.97
CA ILE A 26 4.63 14.29 -9.15
C ILE A 26 3.43 15.21 -9.42
N PRO A 27 3.51 16.10 -10.42
CA PRO A 27 2.43 17.02 -10.75
C PRO A 27 1.30 16.29 -11.50
N VAL A 28 0.53 15.46 -10.79
CA VAL A 28 -0.65 14.76 -11.33
C VAL A 28 -1.91 15.33 -10.70
N SER A 29 -2.82 15.81 -11.54
CA SER A 29 -4.11 16.38 -11.13
C SER A 29 -5.26 15.54 -11.68
N GLY A 30 -6.37 15.45 -10.94
CA GLY A 30 -7.57 14.70 -11.33
C GLY A 30 -7.56 13.21 -10.97
N ASP A 31 -8.41 12.43 -11.65
CA ASP A 31 -8.62 10.99 -11.43
C ASP A 31 -7.37 10.10 -11.53
N PRO A 32 -6.38 10.35 -12.42
CA PRO A 32 -5.18 9.53 -12.51
C PRO A 32 -4.32 9.56 -11.23
N LYS A 33 -4.46 10.62 -10.42
CA LYS A 33 -3.73 10.80 -9.16
C LYS A 33 -3.93 9.62 -8.21
N LEU A 34 -5.12 9.01 -8.23
CA LEU A 34 -5.49 7.92 -7.33
C LEU A 34 -4.73 6.62 -7.66
N PHE A 35 -4.55 6.33 -8.96
CA PHE A 35 -3.72 5.20 -9.42
C PHE A 35 -2.24 5.43 -9.12
N VAL A 36 -1.76 6.67 -9.28
CA VAL A 36 -0.38 7.04 -8.94
C VAL A 36 -0.14 6.88 -7.43
N HIS A 37 -1.10 7.28 -6.58
CA HIS A 37 -1.02 7.02 -5.13
C HIS A 37 -0.93 5.52 -4.83
N ALA A 38 -1.79 4.71 -5.46
CA ALA A 38 -1.80 3.27 -5.25
C ALA A 38 -0.47 2.61 -5.64
N ALA A 39 0.12 3.03 -6.76
CA ALA A 39 1.43 2.56 -7.20
C ALA A 39 2.54 2.95 -6.21
N ILE A 40 2.52 4.19 -5.71
CA ILE A 40 3.48 4.65 -4.68
C ILE A 40 3.31 3.86 -3.39
N PHE A 41 2.08 3.62 -2.94
CA PHE A 41 1.82 2.80 -1.75
C PHE A 41 2.36 1.39 -1.90
N ALA A 42 2.11 0.72 -3.04
CA ALA A 42 2.66 -0.60 -3.30
C ALA A 42 4.21 -0.60 -3.29
N GLY A 43 4.82 0.39 -3.94
CA GLY A 43 6.27 0.57 -3.93
C GLY A 43 6.83 0.77 -2.52
N LEU A 44 6.20 1.62 -1.71
CA LEU A 44 6.61 1.89 -0.33
C LEU A 44 6.44 0.68 0.58
N VAL A 45 5.32 -0.03 0.48
CA VAL A 45 5.05 -1.26 1.26
C VAL A 45 6.06 -2.36 0.90
N TRP A 46 6.40 -2.50 -0.37
CA TRP A 46 7.42 -3.46 -0.78
C TRP A 46 8.82 -3.03 -0.34
N ALA A 47 9.21 -1.77 -0.55
CA ALA A 47 10.52 -1.25 -0.16
C ALA A 47 10.76 -1.35 1.35
N THR A 48 9.74 -1.01 2.16
CA THR A 48 9.78 -1.22 3.62
C THR A 48 9.82 -2.70 3.98
N GLY A 49 9.17 -3.58 3.21
CA GLY A 49 9.30 -5.03 3.32
C GLY A 49 10.74 -5.50 3.12
N VAL A 50 11.41 -5.00 2.08
CA VAL A 50 12.82 -5.30 1.78
C VAL A 50 13.72 -4.79 2.90
N ILE A 51 13.64 -3.51 3.26
CA ILE A 51 14.46 -2.90 4.32
C ILE A 51 14.21 -3.60 5.66
N GLY A 52 12.93 -3.86 5.97
CA GLY A 52 12.54 -4.56 7.18
C GLY A 52 13.04 -6.00 7.23
N SER A 53 13.21 -6.69 6.10
CA SER A 53 13.84 -8.03 6.10
C SER A 53 15.32 -8.02 6.48
N PHE A 54 16.02 -6.89 6.29
CA PHE A 54 17.40 -6.72 6.74
C PHE A 54 17.50 -6.29 8.21
N ALA A 55 16.52 -5.52 8.70
CA ALA A 55 16.52 -5.00 10.06
C ALA A 55 15.84 -5.93 11.10
N LEU A 56 14.88 -6.74 10.67
CA LEU A 56 14.06 -7.58 11.55
C LEU A 56 14.50 -9.04 11.48
N LYS A 57 14.76 -9.63 12.64
CA LYS A 57 15.06 -11.06 12.77
C LYS A 57 13.82 -11.89 12.40
N ASP A 58 14.05 -12.99 11.69
CA ASP A 58 13.03 -13.95 11.23
C ASP A 58 12.03 -13.43 10.18
N VAL A 59 12.39 -12.35 9.47
CA VAL A 59 11.60 -11.84 8.33
C VAL A 59 12.24 -12.28 7.01
N ARG A 60 11.47 -13.01 6.19
CA ARG A 60 11.91 -13.41 4.85
C ARG A 60 11.96 -12.21 3.90
N MET A 61 12.96 -12.19 3.03
CA MET A 61 13.11 -11.17 2.00
C MET A 61 11.98 -11.29 0.96
N PRO A 62 11.21 -10.20 0.71
CA PRO A 62 10.12 -10.25 -0.25
C PRO A 62 10.65 -10.29 -1.69
N SER A 63 10.07 -11.16 -2.52
CA SER A 63 10.44 -11.30 -3.93
C SER A 63 9.72 -10.26 -4.82
N THR A 64 10.13 -10.16 -6.08
CA THR A 64 9.47 -9.32 -7.10
C THR A 64 8.01 -9.72 -7.32
N ALA A 65 7.64 -10.97 -7.04
CA ALA A 65 6.26 -11.45 -7.12
C ALA A 65 5.35 -10.81 -6.05
N VAL A 66 5.91 -10.40 -4.90
CA VAL A 66 5.22 -9.72 -3.81
C VAL A 66 4.97 -8.24 -4.16
N LEU A 67 5.90 -7.62 -4.87
CA LEU A 67 5.69 -6.29 -5.46
C LEU A 67 4.51 -6.32 -6.45
N ALA A 68 4.49 -7.31 -7.34
CA ALA A 68 3.42 -7.45 -8.31
C ALA A 68 2.05 -7.67 -7.64
N SER A 69 1.96 -8.51 -6.61
CA SER A 69 0.68 -8.73 -5.91
C SER A 69 0.24 -7.51 -5.10
N SER A 70 1.16 -6.86 -4.37
CA SER A 70 0.84 -5.61 -3.66
C SER A 70 0.37 -4.52 -4.61
N LEU A 71 0.99 -4.37 -5.78
CA LEU A 71 0.57 -3.42 -6.81
C LEU A 71 -0.82 -3.76 -7.35
N VAL A 72 -1.08 -5.02 -7.74
CA VAL A 72 -2.37 -5.44 -8.28
C VAL A 72 -3.49 -5.18 -7.27
N PHE A 73 -3.31 -5.58 -6.01
CA PHE A 73 -4.32 -5.34 -4.98
C PHE A 73 -4.50 -3.84 -4.67
N ALA A 74 -3.42 -3.05 -4.64
CA ALA A 74 -3.51 -1.61 -4.46
C ALA A 74 -4.32 -0.94 -5.59
N LEU A 75 -4.08 -1.35 -6.84
CA LEU A 75 -4.80 -0.86 -8.01
C LEU A 75 -6.27 -1.29 -8.00
N ILE A 76 -6.59 -2.51 -7.59
CA ILE A 76 -7.97 -2.98 -7.43
C ILE A 76 -8.69 -2.13 -6.38
N CYS A 77 -8.08 -1.92 -5.21
CA CYS A 77 -8.67 -1.10 -4.15
C CYS A 77 -8.81 0.38 -4.54
N ALA A 78 -7.88 0.91 -5.34
CA ALA A 78 -8.02 2.25 -5.93
C ALA A 78 -9.14 2.32 -6.97
N GLY A 79 -9.28 1.29 -7.82
CA GLY A 79 -10.36 1.16 -8.79
C GLY A 79 -11.74 1.06 -8.14
N ILE A 80 -11.85 0.41 -6.98
CA ILE A 80 -13.09 0.34 -6.20
C ILE A 80 -13.59 1.73 -5.78
N LEU A 81 -12.70 2.71 -5.57
CA LEU A 81 -13.09 4.09 -5.24
C LEU A 81 -13.78 4.82 -6.41
N PHE A 82 -13.65 4.32 -7.65
CA PHE A 82 -14.39 4.83 -8.80
C PHE A 82 -15.81 4.25 -8.91
N VAL A 83 -16.16 3.25 -8.09
CA VAL A 83 -17.48 2.61 -8.11
C VAL A 83 -18.36 3.24 -7.02
N PRO A 84 -19.25 4.21 -7.36
CA PRO A 84 -20.03 4.94 -6.37
C PRO A 84 -21.02 4.06 -5.59
N GLN A 85 -21.41 2.91 -6.14
CA GLN A 85 -22.26 1.91 -5.49
C GLN A 85 -21.56 1.25 -4.29
N ILE A 86 -20.28 0.91 -4.43
CA ILE A 86 -19.48 0.34 -3.33
C ILE A 86 -19.20 1.42 -2.29
N MET A 87 -18.98 2.66 -2.74
CA MET A 87 -18.75 3.78 -1.84
C MET A 87 -19.94 4.14 -0.94
N LYS A 88 -21.17 3.90 -1.41
CA LYS A 88 -22.39 4.10 -0.62
C LYS A 88 -22.65 2.96 0.38
N ALA A 89 -22.13 1.76 0.10
CA ALA A 89 -22.31 0.59 0.96
C ALA A 89 -21.34 0.57 2.15
N ILE A 90 -20.19 1.25 2.05
CA ILE A 90 -19.17 1.27 3.09
C ILE A 90 -19.23 2.63 3.82
N PRO A 91 -19.57 2.66 5.12
CA PRO A 91 -19.51 3.89 5.91
C PRO A 91 -18.03 4.24 6.16
N PHE A 92 -17.43 5.01 5.26
CA PHE A 92 -16.07 5.52 5.41
C PHE A 92 -16.01 6.57 6.53
N ARG A 93 -15.73 6.11 7.75
CA ARG A 93 -15.34 6.97 8.88
C ARG A 93 -13.88 7.44 8.81
N PHE A 94 -13.12 6.97 7.82
CA PHE A 94 -11.69 7.22 7.63
C PHE A 94 -11.39 7.76 6.23
N ASP A 95 -10.21 8.36 6.07
CA ASP A 95 -9.75 8.92 4.79
C ASP A 95 -9.76 7.84 3.68
N ARG A 96 -10.27 8.21 2.50
CA ARG A 96 -10.51 7.30 1.36
C ARG A 96 -9.21 6.66 0.87
N MET A 97 -8.06 7.30 1.11
CA MET A 97 -6.73 6.77 0.80
C MET A 97 -6.31 5.55 1.63
N PHE A 98 -7.07 5.18 2.66
CA PHE A 98 -6.80 3.97 3.43
C PHE A 98 -7.07 2.69 2.63
N LEU A 99 -7.98 2.74 1.64
CA LEU A 99 -8.37 1.59 0.82
C LEU A 99 -7.21 1.08 -0.06
N PRO A 100 -6.55 1.94 -0.86
CA PRO A 100 -5.39 1.53 -1.66
C PRO A 100 -4.22 1.02 -0.79
N LEU A 101 -4.00 1.64 0.37
CA LEU A 101 -2.94 1.23 1.31
C LEU A 101 -3.24 -0.13 1.94
N ALA A 102 -4.49 -0.36 2.37
CA ALA A 102 -4.93 -1.66 2.86
C ALA A 102 -4.80 -2.73 1.76
N GLY A 103 -5.18 -2.41 0.52
CA GLY A 103 -4.97 -3.29 -0.64
C GLY A 103 -3.50 -3.65 -0.84
N ALA A 104 -2.60 -2.67 -0.80
CA ALA A 104 -1.16 -2.89 -0.92
C ALA A 104 -0.62 -3.85 0.17
N ILE A 105 -1.03 -3.65 1.42
CA ILE A 105 -0.60 -4.48 2.56
C ILE A 105 -1.16 -5.90 2.44
N VAL A 106 -2.44 -6.05 2.07
CA VAL A 106 -3.06 -7.37 1.85
C VAL A 106 -2.35 -8.11 0.71
N GLY A 107 -2.11 -7.44 -0.42
CA GLY A 107 -1.39 -8.02 -1.55
C GLY A 107 0.05 -8.42 -1.21
N TYR A 108 0.70 -7.67 -0.30
CA TYR A 108 1.99 -8.06 0.27
C TYR A 108 1.87 -9.33 1.13
N MET A 109 0.86 -9.41 2.00
CA MET A 109 0.65 -10.55 2.90
C MET A 109 0.26 -11.84 2.18
N VAL A 110 -0.50 -11.77 1.08
CA VAL A 110 -1.00 -12.96 0.37
C VAL A 110 0.11 -13.77 -0.31
N ARG A 111 1.19 -13.12 -0.74
CA ARG A 111 2.26 -13.76 -1.52
C ARG A 111 3.61 -13.87 -0.80
N ARG A 112 3.70 -13.43 0.45
CA ARG A 112 4.94 -13.53 1.23
C ARG A 112 5.18 -14.94 1.76
#